data_AF-A0ABD0QWK7-F1
#
_entry.id   AF-A0ABD0QWK7-F1
#
_cell.length_a   1.000
_cell.length_b   1.000
_cell.length_c   1.000
_cell.angle_alpha   90.00
_cell.angle_beta   90.00
_cell.angle_gamma   90.00
#
_symmetry.space_group_name_H-M   'P 1'
#
loop_
_entity.id
_entity.type
_entity.pdbx_description
1 polymer ?
#
loop_
_entity_poly.entity_id
_entity_poly.type
_entity_poly.pdbx_seq_one_letter_code
_entity_poly.pdbx_strand_id
1 'polypeptide(L)'
;MVVDRIVGLDQVAGMNETAFGATYKTKKGMFRTVGQLYKESLTKLMATLRNTNPNFVRCIIPNHEKRAGKLEPHLVLDQLRCNGVLEGIRICRQGFPNRIVFQEFRQ
;
A
#
# COMPACT_ATOMS: atom_id res chain seq x y z
N MET A 1 27.34 -7.79 8.46
CA MET A 1 26.54 -7.65 7.21
C MET A 1 25.63 -8.84 7.10
N VAL A 2 24.46 -8.77 7.75
CA VAL A 2 23.41 -9.78 7.62
C VAL A 2 22.57 -9.33 6.43
N VAL A 3 22.56 -10.11 5.37
CA VAL A 3 21.66 -9.89 4.23
C VAL A 3 20.24 -10.12 4.73
N ASP A 4 19.45 -9.04 4.81
CA ASP A 4 18.03 -9.11 5.11
C ASP A 4 17.36 -10.07 4.11
N ARG A 5 16.73 -11.11 4.65
CA ARG A 5 15.93 -12.07 3.88
C ARG A 5 14.84 -11.28 3.16
N ILE A 6 14.96 -11.17 1.84
CA ILE A 6 13.91 -10.64 0.98
C ILE A 6 12.65 -11.49 1.20
N VAL A 7 11.66 -10.90 1.87
CA VAL A 7 10.35 -11.50 2.10
C VAL A 7 9.72 -11.78 0.74
N GLY A 8 9.62 -13.06 0.37
CA GLY A 8 8.97 -13.49 -0.88
C GLY A 8 9.68 -14.59 -1.67
N LEU A 9 10.95 -14.94 -1.36
CA LEU A 9 11.62 -16.05 -2.04
C LEU A 9 11.04 -17.43 -1.66
N ASP A 10 10.41 -17.54 -0.49
CA ASP A 10 9.77 -18.78 -0.01
C ASP A 10 8.55 -19.22 -0.85
N GLN A 11 7.88 -18.30 -1.57
CA GLN A 11 6.80 -18.70 -2.50
C GLN A 11 7.31 -19.40 -3.75
N VAL A 12 8.62 -19.39 -4.01
CA VAL A 12 9.24 -20.14 -5.11
C VAL A 12 9.48 -21.62 -4.72
N ALA A 13 9.53 -21.96 -3.43
CA ALA A 13 9.83 -23.32 -2.96
C ALA A 13 8.60 -24.23 -2.85
N GLY A 14 7.39 -23.67 -2.72
CA GLY A 14 6.17 -24.42 -2.37
C GLY A 14 5.32 -24.98 -3.53
N MET A 15 5.76 -24.85 -4.79
CA MET A 15 4.99 -25.32 -5.96
C MET A 15 5.68 -26.44 -6.75
N ASN A 16 6.56 -27.23 -6.11
CA ASN A 16 7.31 -28.29 -6.81
C ASN A 16 7.18 -29.70 -6.21
N GLU A 17 6.20 -29.96 -5.32
CA GLU A 17 5.87 -31.33 -4.91
C GLU A 17 4.83 -31.96 -5.83
N THR A 18 5.22 -32.24 -7.08
CA THR A 18 4.67 -33.38 -7.83
C THR A 18 5.72 -33.93 -8.80
N ALA A 19 6.15 -35.16 -8.52
CA ALA A 19 6.74 -36.15 -9.43
C ALA A 19 8.10 -35.80 -10.10
N PHE A 20 9.14 -36.47 -9.58
CA PHE A 20 10.40 -36.75 -10.28
C PHE A 20 10.13 -37.38 -11.66
N GLY A 21 10.74 -36.81 -12.71
CA GLY A 21 10.90 -37.49 -14.00
C GLY A 21 10.06 -36.94 -15.15
N ALA A 22 10.32 -35.70 -15.59
CA ALA A 22 10.07 -35.30 -16.97
C ALA A 22 11.00 -34.15 -17.35
N THR A 23 11.71 -34.33 -18.45
CA THR A 23 12.60 -33.38 -19.11
C THR A 23 12.05 -31.95 -19.03
N TYR A 24 12.79 -31.05 -18.39
CA TYR A 24 12.50 -29.61 -18.35
C TYR A 24 12.62 -29.03 -19.78
N LYS A 25 11.60 -29.25 -20.60
CA LYS A 25 11.33 -28.35 -21.73
C LYS A 25 10.76 -27.09 -21.11
N THR A 26 11.64 -26.12 -20.85
CA THR A 26 11.26 -24.76 -20.52
C THR A 26 10.27 -24.28 -21.59
N LYS A 27 8.98 -24.26 -21.25
CA LYS A 27 7.94 -23.74 -22.14
C LYS A 27 8.32 -22.31 -22.48
N LYS A 28 8.63 -22.09 -23.76
CA LYS A 28 8.90 -20.79 -24.37
C LYS A 28 7.67 -19.90 -24.11
N GLY A 29 7.73 -19.06 -23.07
CA GLY A 29 6.58 -18.26 -22.62
C GLY A 29 6.53 -17.94 -21.11
N MET A 30 7.39 -18.53 -20.27
CA MET A 30 7.31 -18.35 -18.81
C MET A 30 8.42 -17.49 -18.18
N PHE A 31 9.08 -16.62 -18.96
CA PHE A 31 9.97 -15.61 -18.38
C PHE A 31 9.12 -14.51 -17.74
N ARG A 32 8.92 -14.60 -16.42
CA ARG A 32 8.31 -13.54 -15.62
C ARG A 32 9.39 -12.56 -15.19
N THR A 33 9.28 -11.31 -15.60
CA THR A 33 10.17 -10.25 -15.14
C THR A 33 9.86 -9.93 -13.67
N VAL A 34 10.83 -9.34 -12.97
CA VAL A 34 10.61 -8.82 -11.60
C VAL A 34 9.44 -7.83 -11.58
N GLY A 35 9.27 -7.03 -12.63
CA GLY A 35 8.13 -6.12 -12.77
C GLY A 35 6.78 -6.85 -12.84
N GLN A 36 6.70 -7.98 -13.55
CA GLN A 36 5.49 -8.80 -13.60
C GLN A 36 5.16 -9.42 -12.24
N LEU A 37 6.18 -9.91 -11.52
CA LEU A 37 6.00 -10.44 -10.16
C LEU A 37 5.52 -9.34 -9.19
N TYR A 38 6.13 -8.15 -9.23
CA TYR A 38 5.70 -7.03 -8.40
C TYR A 38 4.26 -6.59 -8.70
N LYS A 39 3.88 -6.55 -9.98
CA LYS A 39 2.50 -6.23 -10.40
C LYS A 39 1.49 -7.22 -9.80
N GLU A 40 1.80 -8.52 -9.83
CA GLU A 40 0.94 -9.55 -9.25
C GLU A 40 0.82 -9.41 -7.73
N SER A 41 1.93 -9.18 -7.03
CA SER A 41 1.94 -8.92 -5.58
C SER A 41 1.17 -7.65 -5.21
N LEU A 42 1.36 -6.56 -5.95
CA LEU A 42 0.64 -5.30 -5.75
C LEU A 42 -0.86 -5.48 -5.99
N THR A 43 -1.25 -6.24 -7.01
CA THR A 43 -2.66 -6.51 -7.31
C THR A 43 -3.33 -7.27 -6.16
N LYS A 44 -2.64 -8.30 -5.62
CA LYS A 44 -3.12 -9.04 -4.44
C LYS A 44 -3.26 -8.13 -3.22
N LEU A 45 -2.26 -7.29 -2.94
CA LEU A 45 -2.32 -6.33 -1.84
C LEU A 45 -3.51 -5.37 -1.96
N MET A 46 -3.71 -4.79 -3.15
CA MET A 46 -4.81 -3.87 -3.40
C MET A 46 -6.19 -4.54 -3.29
N ALA A 47 -6.31 -5.81 -3.66
CA ALA A 47 -7.55 -6.56 -3.43
C ALA A 47 -7.87 -6.68 -1.93
N THR A 48 -6.87 -7.00 -1.10
CA THR A 48 -7.05 -7.06 0.35
C THR A 48 -7.43 -5.70 0.93
N LEU A 49 -6.71 -4.63 0.59
CA LEU A 49 -6.96 -3.28 1.13
C LEU A 49 -8.33 -2.73 0.74
N ARG A 50 -8.86 -3.11 -0.43
CA ARG A 50 -10.22 -2.71 -0.87
C ARG A 50 -11.34 -3.42 -0.10
N ASN A 51 -11.04 -4.55 0.53
CA ASN A 51 -11.99 -5.34 1.30
C ASN A 51 -11.97 -5.01 2.81
N THR A 52 -11.29 -3.94 3.22
CA THR A 52 -11.22 -3.49 4.62
C THR A 52 -11.80 -2.09 4.78
N ASN A 53 -11.91 -1.63 6.03
CA ASN A 53 -12.18 -0.22 6.34
C ASN A 53 -10.86 0.56 6.42
N PRO A 54 -10.56 1.45 5.46
CA PRO A 54 -9.27 2.14 5.42
C PRO A 54 -9.22 3.31 6.40
N ASN A 55 -8.09 3.42 7.09
CA ASN A 55 -7.72 4.59 7.89
C ASN A 55 -6.51 5.26 7.24
N PHE A 56 -6.56 6.58 7.05
CA PHE A 56 -5.53 7.32 6.32
C PHE A 56 -4.77 8.26 7.25
N VAL A 57 -3.44 8.12 7.29
CA VAL A 57 -2.52 9.08 7.92
C VAL A 57 -1.65 9.68 6.81
N ARG A 58 -1.66 11.01 6.69
CA ARG A 58 -0.86 11.76 5.70
C ARG A 58 0.30 12.46 6.40
N CYS A 59 1.50 11.92 6.25
CA CYS A 59 2.71 12.56 6.76
C CYS A 59 3.03 13.80 5.93
N ILE A 60 3.46 14.88 6.59
CA ILE A 60 3.86 16.14 5.96
C ILE A 60 5.29 16.45 6.38
N ILE A 61 6.14 16.76 5.41
CA ILE A 61 7.52 17.21 5.66
C ILE A 61 7.46 18.70 5.98
N PRO A 62 7.91 19.14 7.17
CA PRO A 62 7.82 20.55 7.56
C PRO A 62 8.94 21.40 6.93
N ASN A 63 10.10 20.82 6.61
CA ASN A 63 11.24 21.49 5.95
C ASN A 63 12.22 20.46 5.37
N HIS A 64 13.00 20.84 4.35
CA HIS A 64 14.03 19.98 3.75
C HIS A 64 15.36 19.92 4.54
N GLU A 65 15.61 20.90 5.39
CA GLU A 65 16.85 20.98 6.18
C GLU A 65 16.87 20.02 7.38
N LYS A 66 15.79 19.26 7.60
CA LYS A 66 15.63 18.35 8.74
C LYS A 66 15.79 19.04 10.10
N ARG A 67 15.48 20.33 10.20
CA ARG A 67 15.54 21.09 11.45
C ARG A 67 14.25 20.95 12.24
N ALA A 68 14.37 20.64 13.52
CA ALA A 68 13.23 20.67 14.45
C ALA A 68 12.69 22.10 14.60
N GLY A 69 11.37 22.25 14.77
CA GLY A 69 10.71 23.55 14.98
C GLY A 69 10.65 24.48 13.75
N LYS A 70 11.31 24.14 12.64
CA LYS A 70 11.24 24.91 11.39
C LYS A 70 10.09 24.40 10.53
N LEU A 71 9.24 25.32 10.06
CA LEU A 71 8.18 25.04 9.10
C LEU A 71 8.34 25.94 7.88
N GLU A 72 8.31 25.34 6.69
CA GLU A 72 8.36 26.03 5.41
C GLU A 72 6.95 26.06 4.79
N PRO A 73 6.26 27.21 4.81
CA PRO A 73 4.84 27.27 4.48
C PRO A 73 4.51 26.83 3.06
N HIS A 74 5.32 27.22 2.07
CA HIS A 74 5.09 26.88 0.67
C HIS A 74 5.22 25.37 0.42
N LEU A 75 6.28 24.73 0.96
CA LEU A 75 6.48 23.29 0.91
C LEU A 75 5.29 22.52 1.53
N VAL A 76 4.82 22.95 2.70
CA VAL A 76 3.68 22.31 3.37
C VAL A 76 2.40 22.50 2.56
N LEU A 77 2.15 23.70 2.04
CA LEU A 77 0.96 24.02 1.26
C LEU A 77 0.87 23.17 -0.02
N ASP A 78 2.00 22.99 -0.72
CA ASP A 78 2.05 22.18 -1.93
C ASP A 78 1.80 20.69 -1.62
N GLN A 79 2.34 20.17 -0.51
CA GLN A 79 2.02 18.83 -0.05
C GLN A 79 0.53 18.67 0.27
N LEU A 80 -0.09 19.64 0.96
CA LEU A 80 -1.52 19.57 1.30
C LEU A 80 -2.42 19.53 0.04
N ARG A 81 -2.01 20.24 -1.02
CA ARG A 81 -2.68 20.22 -2.33
C ARG A 81 -2.47 18.87 -3.03
N CYS A 82 -1.23 18.46 -3.23
CA CYS A 82 -0.87 17.25 -3.97
C CYS A 82 -1.31 15.96 -3.29
N ASN A 83 -1.27 15.90 -1.95
CA ASN A 83 -1.72 14.74 -1.18
C ASN A 83 -3.25 14.67 -1.04
N GLY A 84 -3.98 15.64 -1.61
CA GLY A 84 -5.44 15.69 -1.56
C GLY A 84 -6.01 15.93 -0.16
N VAL A 85 -5.23 16.50 0.76
CA VAL A 85 -5.69 16.74 2.14
C VAL A 85 -6.81 17.77 2.16
N LEU A 86 -6.65 18.86 1.40
CA LEU A 86 -7.67 19.91 1.30
C LEU A 86 -8.98 19.38 0.71
N GLU A 87 -8.87 18.54 -0.31
CA GLU A 87 -9.99 17.89 -0.97
C GLU A 87 -10.66 16.84 -0.06
N GLY A 88 -9.87 16.07 0.67
CA GLY A 88 -10.36 15.12 1.66
C GLY A 88 -11.17 15.81 2.76
N ILE A 89 -10.69 16.94 3.29
CA ILE A 89 -11.44 17.75 4.26
C ILE A 89 -12.77 18.22 3.64
N ARG A 90 -12.75 18.71 2.40
CA ARG A 90 -13.94 19.19 1.71
C ARG A 90 -15.01 18.10 1.59
N ILE A 91 -14.62 16.88 1.21
CA ILE A 91 -15.51 15.71 1.12
C ILE A 91 -16.02 15.30 2.50
N CYS A 92 -15.13 15.17 3.49
CA CYS A 92 -15.52 14.79 4.85
C CYS A 92 -16.52 15.76 5.48
N ARG A 93 -16.44 17.06 5.16
CA ARG A 93 -17.38 18.08 5.63
C ARG A 93 -18.78 17.99 5.01
N GLN A 94 -18.92 17.36 3.85
CA GLN A 94 -20.23 17.11 3.23
C GLN A 94 -20.91 15.87 3.80
N GLY A 95 -20.15 15.00 4.48
CA GLY A 95 -20.65 13.78 5.10
C GLY A 95 -20.83 13.89 6.60
N PHE A 96 -21.39 12.83 7.18
CA PHE A 96 -21.36 12.56 8.61
C PHE A 96 -20.38 11.39 8.84
N PRO A 97 -19.13 11.65 9.29
CA PRO A 97 -18.11 10.61 9.41
C PRO A 97 -18.45 9.60 10.52
N ASN A 98 -19.19 10.05 11.54
CA ASN A 98 -19.67 9.18 12.61
C ASN A 98 -20.94 8.47 12.16
N ARG A 99 -20.85 7.16 11.97
CA ARG A 99 -21.99 6.27 11.70
C ARG A 99 -22.21 5.39 12.93
N ILE A 100 -23.12 5.83 13.79
CA ILE A 100 -23.55 5.07 14.96
C ILE A 100 -24.78 4.27 14.58
N VAL A 101 -24.88 3.02 15.03
CA VAL A 101 -26.08 2.20 14.80
C VAL A 101 -27.23 2.82 15.58
N PHE A 102 -28.40 2.98 14.95
CA PHE A 102 -29.51 3.72 15.56
C PHE A 102 -29.96 3.18 16.92
N GLN A 103 -29.84 1.87 17.16
CA GLN A 103 -30.13 1.27 18.47
C GLN A 103 -29.20 1.80 19.58
N GLU A 104 -27.93 2.01 19.28
CA GLU A 104 -26.95 2.60 20.21
C GLU A 104 -27.19 4.11 20.40
N PHE A 105 -27.70 4.80 19.38
CA PHE A 105 -28.00 6.23 19.46
C PHE A 105 -29.24 6.55 20.31
N ARG A 106 -30.22 5.63 20.36
CA ARG A 106 -31.55 5.87 20.99
C ARG A 106 -31.62 5.49 22.48
N GLN A 107 -30.57 4.92 23.05
CA GLN A 107 -30.53 4.49 24.46
C GLN A 107 -30.37 5.69 25.39
#